data_AF-A0A1E4R170-F1
#
_entry.id   AF-A0A1E4R170-F1
#
_cell.length_a   1.000
_cell.length_b   1.000
_cell.length_c   1.000
_cell.angle_alpha   90.00
_cell.angle_beta   90.00
_cell.angle_gamma   90.00
#
_symmetry.space_group_name_H-M   'P 1'
#
loop_
_entity.id
_entity.type
_entity.pdbx_description
1 polymer ?
#
loop_
_entity_poly.entity_id
_entity_poly.type
_entity_poly.pdbx_seq_one_letter_code
_entity_poly.pdbx_strand_id
1 'polypeptide(L)'
;MLSFILSAKRLVKGLWRSFKRPQFLSLFTTLFLIILSGTLFYKGTEGWYWLDAMYFAVVSLIPTGVETGLYPATSFSKIFTMIYLIVGTGVMFIMLLTLGRSIVDFSLSEEEEVAVKKRLKK
;
A
#
# COMPACT_ATOMS: atom_id res chain seq x y z
N MET A 1 -19.47 -10.00 -17.34
CA MET A 1 -18.74 -10.73 -16.25
C MET A 1 -17.36 -11.22 -16.69
N LEU A 2 -17.22 -11.82 -17.88
CA LEU A 2 -15.90 -12.24 -18.42
C LEU A 2 -14.87 -11.10 -18.51
N SER A 3 -15.26 -9.92 -18.99
CA SER A 3 -14.36 -8.75 -19.07
C SER A 3 -13.85 -8.31 -17.69
N PHE A 4 -14.67 -8.45 -16.65
CA PHE A 4 -14.27 -8.12 -15.27
C PHE A 4 -13.20 -9.10 -14.77
N ILE A 5 -13.39 -10.41 -14.98
CA ILE A 5 -12.44 -11.44 -14.57
C ILE A 5 -11.11 -11.28 -15.32
N LEU A 6 -11.15 -10.93 -16.61
CA LEU A 6 -9.95 -10.68 -17.40
C LEU A 6 -9.19 -9.45 -16.90
N SER A 7 -9.90 -8.34 -16.60
CA SER A 7 -9.30 -7.14 -16.00
C SER A 7 -8.74 -7.42 -14.60
N ALA A 8 -9.41 -8.25 -13.79
CA ALA A 8 -8.91 -8.66 -12.47
C ALA A 8 -7.62 -9.49 -12.59
N LYS A 9 -7.58 -10.51 -13.46
CA LYS A 9 -6.36 -11.30 -13.70
C LYS A 9 -5.21 -10.45 -14.22
N ARG A 10 -5.51 -9.46 -15.07
CA ARG A 10 -4.56 -8.47 -15.59
C ARG A 10 -3.92 -7.66 -14.47
N LEU A 11 -4.74 -7.06 -13.61
CA LEU A 11 -4.27 -6.29 -12.46
C LEU A 11 -3.40 -7.13 -11.52
N VAL A 12 -3.84 -8.36 -11.20
CA VAL A 12 -3.08 -9.28 -10.34
C VAL A 12 -1.72 -9.64 -10.97
N LYS A 13 -1.66 -9.87 -12.28
CA LYS A 13 -0.41 -10.17 -12.98
C LYS A 13 0.54 -8.96 -13.03
N GLY A 14 -0.01 -7.75 -13.19
CA GLY A 14 0.74 -6.50 -13.11
C GLY A 14 1.38 -6.32 -11.73
N LEU A 15 0.58 -6.45 -10.67
CA LEU A 15 1.03 -6.41 -9.28
C LEU A 15 2.10 -7.47 -9.01
N TRP A 16 1.89 -8.72 -9.46
CA TRP A 16 2.86 -9.81 -9.25
C TRP A 16 4.21 -9.54 -9.93
N ARG A 17 4.23 -8.83 -11.07
CA ARG A 17 5.47 -8.39 -11.70
C ARG A 17 6.16 -7.28 -10.92
N SER A 18 5.41 -6.38 -10.26
CA SER A 18 5.98 -5.34 -9.39
C SER A 18 6.77 -5.95 -8.24
N PHE A 19 6.25 -7.01 -7.61
CA PHE A 19 6.92 -7.75 -6.54
C PHE A 19 8.26 -8.38 -6.93
N LYS A 20 8.55 -8.54 -8.23
CA LYS A 20 9.85 -9.06 -8.71
C LYS A 20 10.95 -7.99 -8.78
N ARG A 21 10.63 -6.71 -8.58
CA ARG A 21 11.65 -5.64 -8.58
C ARG A 21 12.27 -5.53 -7.17
N PRO A 22 13.62 -5.57 -7.04
CA PRO A 22 14.28 -5.54 -5.72
C PRO A 22 13.97 -4.25 -4.94
N GLN A 23 13.81 -3.13 -5.64
CA GLN A 23 13.41 -1.85 -5.05
C GLN A 23 12.03 -1.91 -4.40
N PHE A 24 11.08 -2.60 -5.01
CA PHE A 24 9.72 -2.77 -4.50
C PHE A 24 9.72 -3.62 -3.22
N LEU A 25 10.50 -4.70 -3.21
CA LEU A 25 10.60 -5.59 -2.06
C LEU A 25 11.23 -4.89 -0.84
N SER A 26 12.24 -4.05 -1.08
CA SER A 26 12.86 -3.23 -0.03
C SER A 26 11.86 -2.24 0.59
N LEU A 27 11.11 -1.51 -0.24
CA LEU A 27 10.06 -0.59 0.22
C LEU A 27 8.95 -1.33 0.99
N PHE A 28 8.48 -2.45 0.43
CA PHE A 28 7.44 -3.27 1.06
C PHE A 28 7.88 -3.81 2.42
N THR A 29 9.12 -4.33 2.51
CA THR A 29 9.67 -4.85 3.77
C THR A 29 9.83 -3.74 4.79
N THR A 30 10.32 -2.57 4.38
CA THR A 30 10.45 -1.39 5.27
C THR A 30 9.09 -0.95 5.80
N LEU A 31 8.10 -0.82 4.92
CA LEU A 31 6.73 -0.46 5.29
C LEU A 31 6.10 -1.51 6.23
N PHE A 32 6.33 -2.79 5.95
CA PHE A 32 5.87 -3.89 6.80
C PHE A 32 6.45 -3.81 8.21
N LEU A 33 7.75 -3.53 8.34
CA LEU A 33 8.40 -3.35 9.65
C LEU A 33 7.87 -2.14 10.40
N ILE A 34 7.62 -1.03 9.69
CA ILE A 34 6.98 0.17 10.28
C ILE A 34 5.60 -0.19 10.82
N ILE A 35 4.73 -0.79 10.00
CA ILE A 35 3.37 -1.18 10.43
C ILE A 35 3.42 -2.16 11.60
N LEU A 36 4.32 -3.15 11.57
CA LEU A 36 4.49 -4.11 12.64
C LEU A 36 4.90 -3.42 13.95
N SER A 37 5.86 -2.48 13.89
CA SER A 37 6.29 -1.71 15.05
C SER A 37 5.15 -0.86 15.64
N GLY A 38 4.37 -0.18 14.79
CA GLY A 38 3.20 0.58 15.22
C GLY A 38 2.14 -0.32 15.85
N THR A 39 1.85 -1.46 15.23
CA THR A 39 0.88 -2.45 15.73
C THR A 39 1.25 -2.94 17.13
N LEU A 40 2.51 -3.34 17.33
CA LEU A 40 3.01 -3.79 18.64
C LEU A 40 2.96 -2.66 19.68
N PHE A 41 3.32 -1.44 19.28
CA PHE A 41 3.26 -0.27 20.15
C PHE A 41 1.84 0.03 20.61
N TYR A 42 0.88 0.15 19.69
CA TYR A 42 -0.52 0.45 20.03
C TYR A 42 -1.17 -0.69 20.81
N LYS A 43 -0.84 -1.94 20.49
CA LYS A 43 -1.28 -3.10 21.29
C LYS A 43 -0.82 -3.02 22.74
N GLY A 44 0.45 -2.67 22.96
CA GLY A 44 1.03 -2.60 24.31
C GLY A 44 0.65 -1.36 25.10
N THR A 45 0.60 -0.19 24.46
CA THR A 45 0.40 1.10 25.13
C THR A 45 -1.06 1.53 25.23
N GLU A 46 -1.85 1.32 24.18
CA GLU A 46 -3.28 1.67 24.14
C GLU A 46 -4.17 0.47 24.49
N GLY A 47 -3.60 -0.74 24.55
CA GLY A 47 -4.33 -1.96 24.95
C GLY A 47 -5.30 -2.50 23.89
N TRP A 48 -5.32 -1.92 22.69
CA TRP A 48 -6.25 -2.29 21.61
C TRP A 48 -6.15 -3.76 21.20
N TYR A 49 -7.19 -4.33 20.59
CA TYR A 49 -7.08 -5.67 20.01
C TYR A 49 -6.08 -5.67 18.85
N TRP A 50 -5.48 -6.83 18.52
CA TRP A 50 -4.46 -6.93 17.48
C TRP A 50 -4.93 -6.36 16.14
N LEU A 51 -6.19 -6.62 15.78
CA LEU A 51 -6.78 -6.12 14.55
C LEU A 51 -6.94 -4.59 14.57
N ASP A 52 -7.41 -4.02 15.68
CA ASP A 52 -7.63 -2.58 15.84
C ASP A 52 -6.30 -1.82 15.83
N ALA A 53 -5.28 -2.37 16.50
CA ALA A 53 -3.93 -1.82 16.50
C ALA A 53 -3.31 -1.82 15.10
N MET A 54 -3.45 -2.93 14.36
CA MET A 54 -2.96 -3.01 12.98
C MET A 54 -3.75 -2.08 12.06
N TYR A 55 -5.08 -2.02 12.21
CA TYR A 55 -5.95 -1.15 11.45
C TYR A 55 -5.56 0.32 11.63
N PHE A 56 -5.38 0.79 12.87
CA PHE A 56 -4.92 2.14 13.14
C PHE A 56 -3.50 2.39 12.61
N ALA A 57 -2.57 1.45 12.80
CA ALA A 57 -1.20 1.58 12.31
C ALA A 57 -1.11 1.72 10.78
N VAL A 58 -2.01 1.09 10.03
CA VAL A 58 -2.09 1.23 8.56
C VAL A 58 -2.81 2.51 8.16
N VAL A 59 -4.00 2.75 8.70
CA VAL A 59 -4.85 3.89 8.30
C VAL A 59 -4.20 5.23 8.66
N SER A 60 -3.51 5.32 9.79
CA SER A 60 -2.80 6.54 10.18
C SER A 60 -1.71 6.96 9.18
N LEU A 61 -1.06 6.01 8.49
CA LEU A 61 -0.03 6.31 7.49
C LEU A 61 -0.60 6.76 6.13
N ILE A 62 -1.91 6.59 5.92
CA ILE A 62 -2.58 7.03 4.71
C ILE A 62 -3.30 8.34 5.05
N PRO A 63 -3.03 9.44 4.34
CA PRO A 63 -3.76 10.70 4.53
C PRO A 63 -5.21 10.51 4.05
N THR A 64 -6.04 10.01 4.96
CA THR A 64 -7.48 9.85 4.79
C THR A 64 -8.19 10.75 5.80
N GLY A 65 -9.36 11.26 5.43
CA GLY A 65 -10.26 11.93 6.37
C GLY A 65 -11.19 10.97 7.09
N VAL A 66 -10.85 9.68 7.17
CA VAL A 66 -11.72 8.65 7.74
C VAL A 66 -11.57 8.64 9.25
N GLU A 67 -12.69 8.84 9.95
CA GLU A 67 -12.75 8.64 11.39
C GLU A 67 -12.78 7.15 11.71
N THR A 68 -11.74 6.65 12.38
CA THR A 68 -11.61 5.24 12.76
C THR A 68 -12.28 4.91 14.09
N GLY A 69 -12.67 5.94 14.87
CA GLY A 69 -13.05 5.78 16.28
C GLY A 69 -11.89 5.43 17.23
N LEU A 70 -10.67 5.29 16.70
CA LEU A 70 -9.45 4.97 17.45
C LEU A 70 -8.52 6.17 17.43
N TYR A 71 -8.10 6.65 18.60
CA TYR A 71 -7.14 7.74 18.72
C TYR A 71 -6.21 7.50 19.91
N PRO A 72 -4.91 7.90 19.81
CA PRO A 72 -3.98 7.75 20.93
C PRO A 72 -4.44 8.58 22.13
N ALA A 73 -4.77 7.92 23.25
CA ALA A 73 -5.30 8.57 24.44
C ALA A 73 -4.19 9.19 25.29
N THR A 74 -3.02 8.54 25.36
CA THR A 74 -1.90 8.95 26.23
C THR A 74 -0.99 10.00 25.59
N SER A 75 -0.34 10.84 26.40
CA SER A 75 0.65 11.81 25.89
C SER A 75 1.83 11.11 25.20
N PHE A 76 2.24 9.96 25.71
CA PHE A 76 3.33 9.17 25.15
C PHE A 76 2.99 8.59 23.77
N SER A 77 1.80 8.03 23.61
CA SER A 77 1.35 7.49 22.32
C SER A 77 1.12 8.57 21.28
N LYS A 78 0.72 9.78 21.68
CA LYS A 78 0.68 10.95 20.78
C LYS A 78 2.06 11.31 20.24
N ILE A 79 3.08 11.37 21.11
CA ILE A 79 4.46 11.65 20.69
C ILE A 79 4.98 10.57 19.74
N PHE A 80 4.79 9.31 20.09
CA PHE A 80 5.13 8.20 19.21
C PHE A 80 4.43 8.34 17.85
N THR A 81 3.12 8.62 17.85
CA THR A 81 2.32 8.75 16.62
C THR A 81 2.83 9.90 15.76
N MET A 82 3.24 11.04 16.33
CA MET A 82 3.83 12.14 15.55
C MET A 82 5.11 11.70 14.81
N ILE A 83 6.02 10.99 15.49
CA ILE A 83 7.25 10.47 14.87
C ILE A 83 6.94 9.38 13.84
N TYR A 84 6.05 8.46 14.20
CA TYR A 84 5.58 7.37 13.36
C TYR A 84 5.00 7.87 12.04
N LEU A 85 4.18 8.93 12.10
CA LEU A 85 3.59 9.56 10.92
C LEU A 85 4.66 10.20 10.03
N ILE A 86 5.61 10.95 10.58
CA ILE A 86 6.68 11.59 9.79
C ILE A 86 7.48 10.55 8.99
N VAL A 87 7.84 9.43 9.62
CA VAL A 87 8.65 8.38 8.99
C VAL A 87 7.82 7.50 8.07
N GLY A 88 6.69 6.98 8.57
CA GLY A 88 5.90 5.97 7.87
C GLY A 88 5.10 6.52 6.70
N THR A 89 4.61 7.76 6.80
CA THR A 89 3.77 8.35 5.75
C THR A 89 4.57 8.49 4.45
N GLY A 90 5.81 8.97 4.52
CA GLY A 90 6.67 9.08 3.33
C GLY A 90 6.89 7.74 2.63
N VAL A 91 7.18 6.68 3.39
CA VAL A 91 7.35 5.31 2.85
C VAL A 91 6.05 4.80 2.23
N MET A 92 4.92 5.01 2.91
CA MET A 92 3.59 4.62 2.43
C MET A 92 3.24 5.33 1.11
N PHE A 93 3.51 6.63 1.01
CA PHE A 93 3.30 7.41 -0.22
C PHE A 93 4.13 6.87 -1.39
N ILE A 94 5.42 6.61 -1.19
CA ILE A 94 6.30 6.07 -2.25
C ILE A 94 5.80 4.69 -2.69
N MET A 95 5.33 3.87 -1.75
CA MET A 95 4.75 2.56 -2.05
C MET A 95 3.49 2.68 -2.91
N LEU A 96 2.55 3.55 -2.53
CA LEU A 96 1.33 3.80 -3.28
C LEU A 96 1.61 4.34 -4.69
N LEU A 97 2.55 5.28 -4.83
CA LEU A 97 2.96 5.82 -6.13
C LEU A 97 3.59 4.75 -7.02
N THR A 98 4.44 3.89 -6.44
CA THR A 98 5.10 2.79 -7.17
C THR A 98 4.08 1.76 -7.65
N LEU A 99 3.09 1.42 -6.81
CA LEU A 99 1.97 0.57 -7.18
C LEU A 99 1.15 1.21 -8.31
N GLY A 100 0.77 2.48 -8.17
CA GLY A 100 0.02 3.21 -9.18
C GLY A 100 0.72 3.26 -10.53
N ARG A 101 2.02 3.58 -10.55
CA ARG A 101 2.83 3.55 -11.78
C ARG A 101 2.86 2.17 -12.41
N SER A 102 3.04 1.11 -11.62
CA SER A 102 3.08 -0.24 -12.15
C SER A 102 1.75 -0.69 -12.78
N ILE A 103 0.62 -0.14 -12.32
CA ILE A 103 -0.70 -0.39 -12.91
C ILE A 103 -0.83 0.36 -14.24
N VAL A 104 -0.41 1.63 -14.29
CA VAL A 104 -0.46 2.45 -15.51
C VAL A 104 0.47 1.91 -16.59
N ASP A 105 1.73 1.60 -16.26
CA ASP A 105 2.70 1.04 -17.20
C ASP A 105 2.18 -0.27 -17.83
N PHE A 106 1.47 -1.08 -17.04
CA PHE A 106 0.86 -2.31 -17.54
C PHE A 106 -0.25 -2.02 -18.56
N SER A 107 -1.12 -1.04 -18.29
CA SER A 107 -2.18 -0.65 -19.24
C SER A 107 -1.64 -0.13 -20.57
N LEU A 108 -0.56 0.68 -20.54
CA LEU A 108 0.07 1.22 -21.75
C LEU A 108 0.72 0.10 -22.60
N SER A 109 1.43 -0.83 -21.95
CA SER A 109 2.07 -1.95 -22.65
C SER A 109 1.08 -2.86 -23.39
N GLU A 110 -0.13 -3.02 -22.85
CA GLU A 110 -1.17 -3.81 -23.50
C GLU A 110 -1.82 -3.10 -24.69
N GLU A 111 -2.02 -1.78 -24.59
CA GLU A 111 -2.52 -0.98 -25.71
C GLU A 111 -1.55 -1.03 -26.91
N GLU A 112 -0.24 -0.92 -26.66
CA GLU A 112 0.79 -1.05 -27.68
C GLU A 112 0.80 -2.46 -28.32
N GLU A 113 0.76 -3.54 -27.53
CA GLU A 113 0.70 -4.91 -28.06
C GLU A 113 -0.52 -5.15 -28.95
N VAL A 114 -1.68 -4.62 -28.55
CA VAL A 114 -2.93 -4.72 -29.33
C VAL A 114 -2.82 -3.92 -30.63
N ALA A 115 -2.28 -2.70 -30.57
CA ALA A 115 -2.07 -1.86 -31.75
C ALA A 115 -1.10 -2.51 -32.76
N VAL A 116 0.00 -3.09 -32.29
CA VAL A 116 0.98 -3.81 -33.14
C VAL A 116 0.35 -5.03 -33.81
N LYS A 117 -0.39 -5.86 -33.05
CA LYS A 117 -1.10 -7.03 -33.62
C LYS A 117 -2.14 -6.64 -34.67
N LYS A 118 -2.78 -5.48 -34.50
CA LYS A 118 -3.74 -4.95 -35.48
C LYS A 118 -3.05 -4.45 -36.76
N ARG A 119 -1.85 -3.88 -36.66
CA ARG A 119 -1.02 -3.47 -37.81
C ARG A 119 -0.46 -4.67 -38.59
N LEU A 120 -0.04 -5.72 -37.90
CA LEU A 120 0.53 -6.93 -38.53
C LEU A 120 -0.51 -7.84 -39.23
N LYS A 121 -1.80 -7.65 -38.94
CA LYS A 121 -2.91 -8.38 -39.58
C LYS A 121 -3.51 -7.65 -40.80
N LYS A 122 -2.95 -6.49 -41.16
CA LYS A 122 -3.36 -5.68 -42.31
C LYS A 122 -2.34 -5.86 -43.42
#